data_AF-T1AC92-F1
#
_entry.id   AF-T1AC92-F1
#
_cell.length_a   1.000
_cell.length_b   1.000
_cell.length_c   1.000
_cell.angle_alpha   90.00
_cell.angle_beta   90.00
_cell.angle_gamma   90.00
#
_symmetry.space_group_name_H-M   'P 1'
#
loop_
_entity.id
_entity.type
_entity.pdbx_description
1 polymer ?
#
loop_
_entity_poly.entity_id
_entity_poly.type
_entity_poly.pdbx_seq_one_letter_code
_entity_poly.pdbx_strand_id
1 'polypeptide(L)'
;MPGGDAALFAALEAQHPLGLLGIGGKEALKADVQAAGGCEGAAVYWNAMEIRHLNADGTPRYTNRLIEETSPYLRQHAHNPVEWHPWGDEAFALARASGRPVHLSVGYAACHWCHVLAAES
;
A
#
# COMPACT_ATOMS: atom_id res chain seq x y z
N MET A 1 23.92 28.98 -5.55
CA MET A 1 23.06 28.72 -4.38
C MET A 1 23.11 27.24 -4.05
N PRO A 2 23.85 26.83 -3.01
CA PRO A 2 23.77 25.47 -2.48
C PRO A 2 23.33 25.50 -1.00
N GLY A 3 22.48 24.56 -0.59
CA GLY A 3 22.04 24.48 0.81
C GLY A 3 20.86 23.56 1.06
N GLY A 4 20.86 22.37 0.46
CA GLY A 4 20.08 21.25 0.99
C GLY A 4 20.93 20.59 2.06
N ASP A 5 20.54 20.75 3.32
CA ASP A 5 21.32 20.40 4.49
C ASP A 5 21.63 18.88 4.51
N ALA A 6 22.91 18.53 4.30
CA ALA A 6 23.38 17.15 4.37
C ALA A 6 23.12 16.52 5.76
N ALA A 7 22.94 17.33 6.81
CA ALA A 7 22.56 16.86 8.13
C ALA A 7 21.12 16.32 8.17
N LEU A 8 20.22 16.82 7.31
CA LEU A 8 18.83 16.38 7.26
C LEU A 8 18.72 14.96 6.66
N PHE A 9 19.49 14.68 5.60
CA PHE A 9 19.55 13.34 5.00
C PHE A 9 20.26 12.34 5.92
N ALA A 10 21.34 12.74 6.58
CA ALA A 10 22.04 11.88 7.54
C ALA A 10 21.19 11.59 8.80
N ALA A 11 20.36 12.53 9.25
CA ALA A 11 19.44 12.32 10.37
C ALA A 11 18.27 11.38 10.00
N LEU A 12 17.80 11.42 8.76
CA LEU A 12 16.77 10.51 8.24
C LEU A 12 17.28 9.06 8.13
N GLU A 13 18.55 8.85 7.74
CA GLU A 13 19.17 7.51 7.74
C GLU A 13 19.44 6.98 9.17
N ALA A 14 19.74 7.86 10.14
CA ALA A 14 20.00 7.46 11.52
C ALA A 14 18.73 7.08 12.30
N GLN A 15 17.55 7.59 11.91
CA GLN A 15 16.27 7.32 12.58
C GLN A 15 15.50 6.13 12.01
N HIS A 16 15.90 5.62 10.84
CA HIS A 16 15.31 4.44 10.23
C HIS A 16 16.39 3.52 9.66
N PRO A 17 17.07 2.70 10.49
CA PRO A 17 17.83 1.60 9.94
C PRO A 17 16.86 0.71 9.16
N LEU A 18 17.08 0.59 7.85
CA LEU A 18 16.39 -0.33 6.95
C LEU A 18 16.65 -1.79 7.36
N GLY A 19 16.04 -2.20 8.46
CA GLY A 19 16.31 -3.47 9.09
C GLY A 19 15.51 -3.64 10.37
N LEU A 20 14.17 -3.64 10.26
CA LEU A 20 13.24 -4.37 11.15
C LEU A 20 11.75 -4.12 10.83
N LEU A 21 11.40 -3.76 9.59
CA LEU A 21 10.02 -3.87 9.13
C LEU A 21 9.70 -5.35 8.87
N GLY A 22 9.27 -6.05 9.92
CA GLY A 22 8.59 -7.33 9.76
C GLY A 22 8.97 -8.45 10.71
N ILE A 23 8.99 -8.23 12.03
CA ILE A 23 8.85 -9.35 12.99
C ILE A 23 8.24 -8.95 14.35
N GLY A 24 7.56 -7.81 14.41
CA GLY A 24 6.77 -7.42 15.58
C GLY A 24 5.30 -7.64 15.29
N GLY A 25 4.69 -8.66 15.88
CA GLY A 25 3.23 -8.84 15.83
C GLY A 25 2.48 -7.58 16.27
N LYS A 26 1.17 -7.52 15.99
CA LYS A 26 0.26 -6.35 16.12
C LYS A 26 0.48 -5.46 17.36
N GLU A 27 0.91 -6.01 18.49
CA GLU A 27 1.18 -5.27 19.72
C GLU A 27 2.45 -4.41 19.67
N ALA A 28 3.52 -4.88 19.01
CA ALA A 28 4.76 -4.11 18.86
C ALA A 28 4.54 -2.87 17.97
N LEU A 29 3.79 -3.04 16.89
CA LEU A 29 3.40 -1.96 15.99
C LEU A 29 2.57 -0.88 16.71
N LYS A 30 1.70 -1.29 17.64
CA LYS A 30 0.86 -0.36 18.41
C LYS A 30 1.68 0.50 19.37
N ALA A 31 2.70 -0.09 19.99
CA ALA A 31 3.62 0.62 20.87
C ALA A 31 4.47 1.65 20.10
N ASP A 32 4.96 1.28 18.91
CA ASP A 32 5.77 2.17 18.07
C ASP A 32 4.98 3.39 17.57
N VAL A 33 3.70 3.21 17.21
CA VAL A 33 2.79 4.30 16.81
C VAL A 33 2.48 5.25 17.98
N GLN A 34 2.38 4.72 19.20
CA GLN A 34 2.17 5.55 20.40
C GLN A 34 3.44 6.33 20.80
N ALA A 35 4.62 5.71 20.66
CA ALA A 35 5.90 6.33 20.98
C ALA A 35 6.28 7.47 20.01
N ALA A 36 5.85 7.39 18.75
CA ALA A 36 6.10 8.41 17.72
C ALA A 36 5.23 9.68 17.84
N GLY A 37 4.54 9.88 18.97
CA GLY A 37 3.77 11.11 19.21
C GLY A 37 2.47 11.20 18.40
N GLY A 38 1.91 10.06 17.98
CA GLY A 38 0.54 9.90 17.49
C GLY A 38 0.06 10.99 16.54
N CYS A 39 0.18 10.77 15.23
CA CYS A 39 -0.68 11.49 14.29
C CYS A 39 -2.12 11.05 14.58
N GLU A 40 -2.97 11.93 15.11
CA GLU A 40 -4.42 11.73 15.10
C GLU A 40 -4.81 11.47 13.64
N GLY A 41 -5.04 10.20 13.31
CA GLY A 41 -5.25 9.76 11.93
C GLY A 41 -4.41 8.58 11.49
N ALA A 42 -3.35 8.16 12.20
CA ALA A 42 -2.63 6.93 11.83
C ALA A 42 -3.58 5.72 11.84
N ALA A 43 -4.38 5.55 12.90
CA ALA A 43 -5.42 4.51 12.94
C ALA A 43 -6.52 4.69 11.87
N VAL A 44 -6.71 5.90 11.33
CA VAL A 44 -7.73 6.20 10.31
C VAL A 44 -7.18 5.98 8.89
N TYR A 45 -5.90 6.24 8.65
CA TYR A 45 -5.20 5.87 7.40
C TYR A 45 -4.86 4.38 7.33
N TRP A 46 -4.83 3.71 8.49
CA TRP A 46 -4.74 2.24 8.63
C TRP A 46 -6.10 1.53 8.68
N ASN A 47 -7.23 2.27 8.68
CA ASN A 47 -8.51 1.71 8.25
C ASN A 47 -8.43 1.53 6.73
N ALA A 48 -7.61 0.54 6.37
CA ALA A 48 -7.65 -0.19 5.14
C ALA A 48 -9.11 -0.31 4.73
N MET A 49 -9.39 0.02 3.47
CA MET A 49 -10.52 -0.55 2.76
C MET A 49 -10.75 -1.96 3.30
N GLU A 50 -11.89 -2.18 3.94
CA GLU A 50 -12.21 -3.46 4.55
C GLU A 50 -11.98 -4.53 3.49
N ILE A 51 -11.14 -5.52 3.80
CA ILE A 51 -11.02 -6.69 2.93
C ILE A 51 -12.37 -7.39 3.01
N ARG A 52 -13.28 -7.09 2.08
CA ARG A 52 -14.66 -7.60 2.07
C ARG A 52 -14.74 -9.08 1.71
N HIS A 53 -13.69 -9.60 1.08
CA HIS A 53 -13.62 -10.97 0.60
C HIS A 53 -12.68 -11.77 1.48
N LEU A 54 -13.21 -12.29 2.60
CA LEU A 54 -12.50 -13.16 3.52
C LEU A 54 -12.96 -14.61 3.36
N ASN A 55 -12.05 -15.54 3.62
CA ASN A 55 -12.34 -16.95 3.83
C ASN A 55 -12.96 -17.17 5.23
N ALA A 56 -13.46 -18.38 5.49
CA ALA A 56 -14.06 -18.74 6.79
C ALA A 56 -13.07 -18.63 7.97
N ASP A 57 -11.76 -18.69 7.70
CA ASP A 57 -10.68 -18.54 8.67
C ASP A 57 -10.22 -17.07 8.86
N GLY A 58 -10.84 -16.11 8.16
CA GLY A 58 -10.51 -14.70 8.23
C GLY A 58 -9.32 -14.27 7.37
N THR A 59 -8.77 -15.15 6.52
CA THR A 59 -7.72 -14.78 5.55
C THR A 59 -8.31 -14.13 4.30
N PRO A 60 -7.58 -13.23 3.60
CA PRO A 60 -8.02 -12.68 2.32
C PRO A 60 -8.25 -13.76 1.28
N ARG A 61 -9.41 -13.74 0.62
CA ARG A 61 -9.76 -14.69 -0.44
C ARG A 61 -8.96 -14.49 -1.72
N TYR A 62 -8.58 -13.24 -2.01
CA TYR A 62 -7.82 -12.86 -3.19
C TYR A 62 -6.54 -12.16 -2.75
N THR A 63 -5.46 -12.38 -3.50
CA THR A 63 -4.22 -11.63 -3.38
C THR A 63 -3.61 -11.51 -4.77
N ASN A 64 -3.48 -10.29 -5.26
CA ASN A 64 -2.86 -9.98 -6.54
C ASN A 64 -1.43 -9.43 -6.33
N ARG A 65 -0.78 -9.09 -7.45
CA ARG A 65 0.63 -8.68 -7.51
C ARG A 65 0.94 -7.37 -6.78
N LEU A 66 -0.06 -6.53 -6.52
CA LEU A 66 0.14 -5.27 -5.80
C LEU A 66 0.60 -5.46 -4.35
N ILE A 67 0.57 -6.68 -3.81
CA ILE A 67 1.10 -6.99 -2.47
C ILE A 67 2.61 -6.72 -2.36
N GLU A 68 3.33 -6.80 -3.48
CA GLU A 68 4.79 -6.62 -3.59
C GLU A 68 5.20 -5.15 -3.84
N GLU A 69 4.22 -4.27 -4.10
CA GLU A 69 4.50 -2.86 -4.34
C GLU A 69 4.90 -2.11 -3.07
N THR A 70 5.76 -1.10 -3.23
CA THR A 70 6.21 -0.26 -2.11
C THR A 70 5.17 0.78 -1.71
N SER A 71 4.30 1.17 -2.65
CA SER A 71 3.27 2.19 -2.44
C SER A 71 2.16 1.69 -1.50
N PRO A 72 1.91 2.35 -0.36
CA PRO A 72 0.81 1.99 0.54
C PRO A 72 -0.56 1.98 -0.16
N TYR A 73 -0.78 2.90 -1.11
CA TYR A 73 -2.01 2.98 -1.89
C TYR A 73 -2.24 1.75 -2.77
N LEU A 74 -1.18 1.24 -3.41
CA LEU A 74 -1.30 0.05 -4.25
C LEU A 74 -1.55 -1.21 -3.40
N ARG A 75 -0.85 -1.33 -2.27
CA ARG A 75 -1.05 -2.47 -1.35
C ARG A 75 -2.46 -2.52 -0.76
N GLN A 76 -3.14 -1.39 -0.59
CA GLN A 76 -4.55 -1.36 -0.18
C GLN A 76 -5.48 -2.10 -1.16
N HIS A 77 -5.09 -2.25 -2.42
CA HIS A 77 -5.86 -2.94 -3.46
C HIS A 77 -5.39 -4.38 -3.70
N ALA A 78 -4.42 -4.87 -2.92
CA ALA A 78 -3.80 -6.18 -3.12
C ALA A 78 -4.79 -7.34 -2.92
N HIS A 79 -5.83 -7.15 -2.09
CA HIS A 79 -6.80 -8.18 -1.76
C HIS A 79 -8.15 -8.03 -2.48
N ASN A 80 -8.21 -7.15 -3.46
CA ASN A 80 -9.40 -7.01 -4.31
C ASN A 80 -9.54 -8.23 -5.24
N PRO A 81 -10.77 -8.58 -5.64
CA PRO A 81 -11.02 -9.73 -6.52
C PRO A 81 -10.49 -9.51 -7.94
N VAL A 82 -10.22 -8.26 -8.31
CA VAL A 82 -9.59 -7.91 -9.59
C VAL A 82 -8.10 -8.23 -9.52
N GLU A 83 -7.62 -8.97 -10.52
CA GLU A 83 -6.20 -9.28 -10.71
C GLU A 83 -5.46 -8.03 -11.21
N TRP A 84 -5.16 -7.11 -10.30
CA TRP A 84 -4.40 -5.90 -10.61
C TRP A 84 -2.94 -6.22 -10.89
N HIS A 85 -2.40 -5.58 -11.92
CA HIS A 85 -0.97 -5.56 -12.21
C HIS A 85 -0.42 -4.15 -11.98
N PRO A 86 0.80 -4.02 -11.43
CA PRO A 86 1.48 -2.74 -11.45
C PRO A 86 1.77 -2.31 -12.89
N TRP A 87 2.00 -1.02 -13.08
CA TRP A 87 2.36 -0.49 -14.38
C TRP A 87 3.72 -1.06 -14.83
N GLY A 88 3.75 -1.71 -16.00
CA GLY A 88 4.97 -2.27 -16.55
C GLY A 88 4.74 -3.13 -17.78
N ASP A 89 5.84 -3.58 -18.41
CA ASP A 89 5.81 -4.34 -19.66
C ASP A 89 5.05 -5.66 -19.54
N GLU A 90 5.04 -6.28 -18.35
CA GLU A 90 4.35 -7.54 -18.12
C GLU A 90 2.84 -7.43 -18.34
N ALA A 91 2.21 -6.35 -17.86
CA ALA A 91 0.78 -6.13 -18.02
C ALA A 91 0.40 -6.01 -19.51
N PHE A 92 1.22 -5.30 -20.29
CA PHE A 92 1.01 -5.16 -21.73
C PHE A 92 1.32 -6.44 -22.51
N ALA A 93 2.33 -7.21 -22.09
CA ALA A 93 2.63 -8.51 -22.67
C ALA A 93 1.44 -9.47 -22.47
N LEU A 94 0.85 -9.50 -21.27
CA LEU A 94 -0.34 -10.29 -20.97
C LEU A 94 -1.55 -9.84 -21.79
N ALA A 95 -1.78 -8.54 -21.91
CA ALA A 95 -2.88 -7.99 -22.72
C ALA A 95 -2.74 -8.39 -24.20
N ARG A 96 -1.52 -8.30 -24.77
CA ARG A 96 -1.23 -8.76 -26.13
C ARG A 96 -1.44 -10.26 -26.30
N ALA A 97 -0.94 -11.08 -25.36
CA ALA A 97 -1.05 -12.54 -25.43
C ALA A 97 -2.50 -13.02 -25.29
N SER A 98 -3.31 -12.36 -24.45
CA SER A 98 -4.71 -12.70 -24.23
C SER A 98 -5.68 -12.06 -25.23
N GLY A 99 -5.21 -11.14 -26.07
CA GLY A 99 -6.06 -10.40 -27.00
C GLY A 99 -7.10 -9.52 -26.30
N ARG A 100 -6.80 -9.02 -25.09
CA ARG A 100 -7.72 -8.23 -24.26
C ARG A 100 -7.22 -6.79 -24.11
N PRO A 101 -8.13 -5.80 -24.05
CA PRO A 101 -7.75 -4.42 -23.79
C PRO A 101 -7.22 -4.24 -22.36
N VAL A 102 -6.43 -3.18 -22.14
CA VAL A 102 -5.93 -2.79 -20.82
C VAL A 102 -6.91 -1.80 -20.19
N HIS A 103 -7.38 -2.11 -18.97
CA HIS A 103 -8.07 -1.16 -18.13
C HIS A 103 -7.06 -0.49 -17.20
N LEU A 104 -6.78 0.79 -17.44
CA LEU A 104 -5.86 1.58 -16.61
C LEU A 104 -6.65 2.36 -15.56
N SER A 105 -6.38 2.07 -14.28
CA SER A 105 -6.88 2.84 -13.14
C SER A 105 -5.72 3.58 -12.49
N VAL A 106 -5.88 4.89 -12.25
CA VAL A 106 -4.84 5.76 -11.66
C VAL A 106 -5.46 6.52 -10.49
N GLY A 107 -4.76 6.51 -9.36
CA GLY A 107 -5.19 7.20 -8.15
C GLY A 107 -4.04 7.41 -7.17
N TYR A 108 -4.35 8.00 -6.02
CA TYR A 108 -3.40 8.25 -4.95
C TYR A 108 -4.09 8.24 -3.59
N ALA A 109 -3.32 8.05 -2.51
CA ALA A 109 -3.86 7.80 -1.16
C ALA A 109 -4.76 8.91 -0.58
N ALA A 110 -4.58 10.16 -0.99
CA ALA A 110 -5.38 11.29 -0.51
C ALA A 110 -6.55 11.66 -1.45
N CYS A 111 -6.79 10.87 -2.49
CA CYS A 111 -7.85 11.10 -3.46
C CYS A 111 -9.20 10.64 -2.90
N HIS A 112 -10.07 11.59 -2.54
CA HIS A 112 -11.40 11.27 -2.02
C HIS A 112 -12.19 10.33 -2.95
N TRP A 113 -12.28 10.68 -4.24
CA TRP A 113 -13.05 9.90 -5.21
C TRP A 113 -12.46 8.53 -5.54
N CYS A 114 -11.15 8.35 -5.38
CA CYS A 114 -10.51 7.06 -5.60
C CYS A 114 -10.97 6.04 -4.56
N HIS A 115 -11.15 6.48 -3.31
CA HIS A 115 -11.68 5.65 -2.23
C HIS A 115 -13.16 5.34 -2.41
N VAL A 116 -13.96 6.33 -2.86
CA VAL A 116 -15.38 6.12 -3.17
C VAL A 116 -15.53 5.08 -4.28
N LEU A 117 -14.81 5.24 -5.39
CA LEU A 117 -14.87 4.32 -6.52
C LEU A 117 -14.42 2.90 -6.13
N ALA A 118 -13.37 2.79 -5.31
CA ALA A 118 -12.88 1.49 -4.84
C ALA A 118 -13.82 0.80 -3.84
N ALA A 119 -14.66 1.56 -3.12
CA ALA A 119 -15.68 1.02 -2.23
C ALA A 119 -16.95 0.55 -2.98
N GLU A 120 -17.19 1.07 -4.20
CA GLU A 120 -18.34 0.74 -5.04
C GLU A 120 -18.02 -0.29 -6.15
N SER A 121 -16.76 -0.67 -6.32
CA SER A 121 -16.28 -1.68 -7.30
C SER A 121 -16.30 -3.10 -6.76
#